data_AF-A0A820KU58-F1
#
_entry.id   AF-A0A820KU58-F1
#
_cell.length_a   1.000
_cell.length_b   1.000
_cell.length_c   1.000
_cell.angle_alpha   90.00
_cell.angle_beta   90.00
_cell.angle_gamma   90.00
#
_symmetry.space_group_name_H-M   'P 1'
#
loop_
_entity.id
_entity.type
_entity.pdbx_description
1 polymer ?
#
loop_
_entity_poly.entity_id
_entity_poly.type
_entity_poly.pdbx_seq_one_letter_code
_entity_poly.pdbx_strand_id
1 'polypeptide(L)'
;LPDFPITDAVDALTLGSVNFLPERLSEATTPFILASETERQEILPRLQQILTARLAIAELPIQFTNVTIKNGIVTLAVDGEFEVKLGIKSDNLFASW
;
A
#
# COMPACT_ATOMS: atom_id res chain seq x y z
N LEU A 1 -20.86 38.65 -1.18
CA LEU A 1 -19.75 38.68 -0.19
C LEU A 1 -19.40 37.24 0.13
N PRO A 2 -18.12 36.85 0.22
CA PRO A 2 -17.78 35.55 0.80
C PRO A 2 -18.06 35.58 2.31
N ASP A 3 -18.61 34.49 2.84
CA ASP A 3 -18.81 34.30 4.28
C ASP A 3 -17.46 34.16 4.97
N PHE A 4 -17.17 35.06 5.90
CA PHE A 4 -15.96 34.99 6.73
C PHE A 4 -16.33 34.37 8.07
N PRO A 5 -15.88 33.13 8.37
CA PRO A 5 -16.14 32.50 9.65
C PRO A 5 -15.33 33.20 10.75
N ILE A 6 -16.00 34.08 11.50
CA ILE A 6 -15.39 34.89 12.56
C ILE A 6 -14.83 34.00 13.69
N THR A 7 -15.48 32.87 13.98
CA THR A 7 -15.05 31.92 15.01
C THR A 7 -13.67 31.33 14.70
N ASP A 8 -13.44 30.94 13.44
CA ASP A 8 -12.16 30.34 13.01
C ASP A 8 -11.00 31.34 13.08
N ALA A 9 -11.29 32.62 12.84
CA ALA A 9 -10.30 33.69 12.99
C ALA A 9 -9.90 33.93 14.46
N VAL A 10 -10.82 33.73 15.40
CA VAL A 10 -10.53 33.83 16.83
C VAL A 10 -9.65 32.65 17.27
N ASP A 11 -9.92 31.44 16.78
CA ASP A 11 -9.08 30.26 17.06
C ASP A 11 -7.67 30.42 16.48
N ALA A 12 -7.55 30.96 15.26
CA ALA A 12 -6.26 31.29 14.65
C ALA A 12 -5.42 32.24 15.52
N LEU A 13 -6.07 33.28 16.08
CA LEU A 13 -5.43 34.32 16.87
C LEU A 13 -5.05 33.84 18.28
N THR A 14 -5.83 32.92 18.86
CA THR A 14 -5.63 32.45 20.23
C THR A 14 -4.72 31.24 20.33
N LEU A 15 -4.84 30.30 19.40
CA LEU A 15 -4.07 29.04 19.37
C LEU A 15 -2.86 29.12 18.44
N GLY A 16 -2.74 30.17 17.62
CA GLY A 16 -1.65 30.36 16.65
C GLY A 16 -1.73 29.43 15.44
N SER A 17 -2.77 28.60 15.33
CA SER A 17 -2.99 27.65 14.25
C SER A 17 -4.47 27.47 13.98
N VAL A 18 -4.81 27.22 12.71
CA VAL A 18 -6.14 26.92 12.21
C VAL A 18 -6.18 25.45 11.81
N ASN A 19 -6.98 24.64 12.49
CA ASN A 19 -7.19 23.23 12.15
C ASN A 19 -8.19 23.12 10.99
N PHE A 20 -7.81 23.60 9.80
CA PHE A 20 -8.51 23.24 8.57
C PHE A 20 -8.12 21.81 8.18
N LEU A 21 -8.51 20.82 8.98
CA LEU A 21 -8.71 19.50 8.41
C LEU A 21 -10.18 19.45 8.00
N PRO A 22 -10.51 19.59 6.71
CA PRO A 22 -11.88 19.41 6.25
C PRO A 22 -12.39 18.07 6.78
N GLU A 23 -13.64 18.05 7.25
CA GLU A 23 -14.29 16.85 7.80
C GLU A 23 -14.16 15.64 6.84
N ARG A 24 -14.15 15.92 5.52
CA ARG A 24 -13.91 14.96 4.44
C ARG A 24 -12.50 14.36 4.42
N LEU A 25 -11.47 15.11 4.81
CA LEU A 25 -10.11 14.62 4.95
C LEU A 25 -9.95 13.78 6.21
N SER A 26 -10.60 14.12 7.33
CA SER A 26 -10.64 13.25 8.51
C SER A 26 -11.38 11.93 8.25
N GLU A 27 -12.46 11.95 7.46
CA GLU A 27 -13.19 10.75 7.02
C GLU A 27 -12.36 9.89 6.05
N ALA A 28 -11.55 10.50 5.18
CA ALA A 28 -10.77 9.82 4.15
C ALA A 28 -9.46 9.20 4.66
N THR A 29 -8.92 9.68 5.78
CA THR A 29 -7.79 9.04 6.45
C THR A 29 -8.25 7.82 7.23
N THR A 30 -8.51 6.71 6.53
CA THR A 30 -8.49 5.40 7.19
C THR A 30 -7.17 5.32 7.95
N PRO A 31 -7.18 5.17 9.29
CA PRO A 31 -5.94 5.07 10.04
C PRO A 31 -5.15 3.89 9.49
N PHE A 32 -3.95 4.17 8.98
CA PHE A 32 -3.07 3.13 8.50
C PHE A 32 -2.59 2.36 9.74
N ILE A 33 -3.25 1.23 10.02
CA ILE A 33 -2.83 0.35 11.10
C ILE A 33 -1.60 -0.39 10.62
N LEU A 34 -0.44 -0.05 11.19
CA LEU A 34 0.78 -0.80 10.97
C LEU A 34 0.59 -2.21 11.55
N ALA A 35 0.75 -3.23 10.71
CA ALA A 35 0.78 -4.62 11.16
C ALA A 35 1.86 -4.79 12.24
N SER A 36 1.51 -5.49 13.33
CA SER A 36 2.46 -5.81 14.39
C SER A 36 3.58 -6.72 13.86
N GLU A 37 4.75 -6.69 14.51
CA GLU A 37 5.87 -7.52 14.08
C GLU A 37 5.52 -9.02 14.10
N THR A 38 4.75 -9.46 15.09
CA THR A 38 4.26 -10.84 15.19
C THR A 38 3.37 -11.22 14.00
N GLU A 39 2.41 -10.37 13.65
CA GLU A 39 1.55 -10.59 12.47
C GLU A 39 2.39 -10.63 11.19
N ARG A 40 3.41 -9.78 11.05
CA ARG A 40 4.31 -9.81 9.89
C ARG A 40 5.03 -11.15 9.78
N GLN A 41 5.57 -11.68 10.88
CA GLN A 41 6.28 -12.96 10.88
C GLN A 41 5.38 -14.15 10.52
N GLU A 42 4.09 -14.09 10.86
CA GLU A 42 3.12 -15.14 10.48
C GLU A 42 2.62 -14.99 9.03
N ILE A 43 2.40 -13.75 8.58
CA ILE A 43 1.80 -13.47 7.26
C ILE A 43 2.82 -13.59 6.13
N LEU A 44 4.06 -13.15 6.31
CA LEU A 44 5.08 -13.13 5.25
C LEU A 44 5.39 -14.53 4.66
N PRO A 45 5.57 -15.60 5.45
CA PRO A 45 5.76 -16.95 4.91
C PRO A 45 4.57 -17.42 4.09
N ARG A 46 3.34 -17.14 4.57
CA ARG A 46 2.11 -17.50 3.88
C ARG A 46 1.98 -16.78 2.53
N LEU A 47 2.26 -15.47 2.49
CA LEU A 47 2.27 -14.70 1.25
C LEU A 47 3.31 -15.23 0.27
N GLN A 48 4.50 -15.57 0.75
CA GLN A 48 5.55 -16.15 -0.07
C GLN A 48 5.12 -17.49 -0.69
N GLN A 49 4.45 -18.34 0.08
CA GLN A 49 3.92 -19.61 -0.43
C GLN A 49 2.85 -19.40 -1.51
N ILE A 50 1.91 -18.48 -1.29
CA ILE A 50 0.84 -18.14 -2.26
C ILE A 50 1.45 -17.59 -3.54
N LEU A 51 2.39 -16.64 -3.43
CA LEU A 51 3.10 -16.06 -4.58
C LEU A 51 3.86 -17.12 -5.38
N THR A 52 4.56 -18.02 -4.70
CA THR A 52 5.31 -19.10 -5.35
C THR A 52 4.36 -20.02 -6.13
N ALA A 53 3.23 -20.41 -5.54
CA ALA A 53 2.24 -21.26 -6.19
C ALA A 53 1.62 -20.58 -7.42
N ARG A 54 1.28 -19.29 -7.31
CA ARG A 54 0.72 -18.52 -8.43
C ARG A 54 1.72 -18.32 -9.55
N LEU A 55 2.98 -18.02 -9.21
CA LEU A 55 4.04 -17.82 -10.19
C LEU A 55 4.35 -19.11 -10.96
N ALA A 56 4.26 -20.27 -10.30
CA ALA A 56 4.44 -21.57 -10.95
C ALA A 56 3.37 -21.90 -12.00
N ILE A 57 2.17 -21.33 -11.86
CA ILE A 57 1.05 -21.53 -12.79
C ILE A 57 0.98 -20.39 -13.83
N ALA A 58 1.57 -19.24 -13.52
CA ALA A 58 1.54 -18.08 -14.39
C ALA A 58 2.45 -18.26 -15.62
N GLU A 59 1.92 -17.96 -16.80
CA GLU A 59 2.71 -17.86 -18.02
C GLU A 59 3.48 -16.54 -18.02
N LEU A 60 4.76 -16.59 -17.65
CA LEU A 60 5.63 -15.42 -17.66
C LEU A 60 6.29 -15.23 -19.03
N PRO A 61 6.29 -14.01 -19.57
CA PRO A 61 7.06 -13.68 -20.77
C PRO A 61 8.56 -14.01 -20.58
N ILE A 62 9.18 -14.59 -21.61
CA ILE A 62 10.59 -15.01 -21.60
C ILE A 62 11.59 -13.85 -21.38
N GLN A 63 11.15 -12.62 -21.56
CA GLN A 63 11.94 -11.41 -21.36
C GLN A 63 12.31 -11.22 -19.88
N PHE A 64 11.50 -11.74 -18.95
CA PHE A 64 11.83 -11.70 -17.53
C PHE A 64 12.96 -12.66 -17.22
N THR A 65 14.18 -12.13 -17.21
CA THR A 65 15.41 -12.92 -17.02
C THR A 65 15.70 -13.15 -15.54
N ASN A 66 15.19 -12.29 -14.66
CA ASN A 66 15.41 -12.37 -13.22
C ASN A 66 14.09 -12.29 -12.45
N VAL A 67 13.75 -13.38 -11.76
CA VAL A 67 12.53 -13.48 -10.94
C VAL A 67 12.91 -13.84 -9.52
N THR A 68 12.56 -12.98 -8.58
CA THR A 68 12.85 -13.18 -7.16
C THR A 68 11.61 -12.97 -6.30
N ILE A 69 11.48 -13.74 -5.23
CA ILE A 69 10.38 -13.61 -4.26
C ILE A 69 11.00 -13.30 -2.90
N LYS A 70 10.67 -12.15 -2.32
CA LYS A 70 11.17 -11.75 -1.00
C LYS A 70 10.13 -10.94 -0.25
N ASN A 71 9.92 -11.26 1.02
CA ASN A 71 9.01 -10.54 1.92
C ASN A 71 7.60 -10.35 1.35
N GLY A 72 7.04 -11.38 0.70
CA GLY A 72 5.68 -11.29 0.13
C GLY A 72 5.57 -10.37 -1.10
N ILE A 73 6.69 -10.08 -1.77
CA ILE A 73 6.75 -9.33 -3.04
C ILE A 73 7.49 -10.17 -4.07
N VAL A 74 6.95 -10.24 -5.29
CA VAL A 74 7.63 -10.80 -6.46
C VAL A 74 8.27 -9.65 -7.22
N THR A 75 9.57 -9.74 -7.45
CA THR A 75 10.30 -8.81 -8.29
C THR A 75 10.65 -9.51 -9.59
N LEU A 76 10.13 -8.99 -10.70
CA LEU A 76 10.44 -9.42 -12.06
C LEU A 76 11.31 -8.35 -12.72
N ALA A 77 12.43 -8.73 -13.32
CA ALA A 77 13.29 -7.79 -14.02
C ALA A 77 13.62 -8.26 -15.44
N VAL A 78 13.65 -7.29 -16.35
CA VAL A 78 14.23 -7.42 -17.69
C VAL A 78 15.56 -6.67 -17.67
N ASP A 79 16.64 -7.37 -18.02
CA ASP A 79 17.99 -6.81 -17.89
C ASP A 79 18.16 -5.55 -18.75
N GLY A 80 18.65 -4.47 -18.13
CA GLY A 80 18.85 -3.17 -18.78
C GLY A 80 17.58 -2.40 -19.17
N GLU A 81 16.37 -2.87 -18.85
CA GLU A 81 15.12 -2.24 -19.27
C GLU A 81 14.27 -1.75 -18.07
N PHE A 82 13.69 -2.68 -17.29
CA PHE A 82 12.80 -2.34 -16.18
C PHE A 82 12.69 -3.43 -15.11
N GLU A 83 12.19 -3.02 -13.93
CA GLU A 83 11.85 -3.88 -12.79
C GLU A 83 10.37 -3.69 -12.43
N VAL A 84 9.65 -4.80 -12.20
CA VAL A 84 8.26 -4.83 -11.76
C VAL A 84 8.15 -5.51 -10.41
N LYS A 85 7.45 -4.87 -9.47
CA LYS A 85 7.14 -5.44 -8.14
C LYS A 85 5.67 -5.77 -8.06
N LEU A 86 5.34 -7.05 -7.90
CA LEU A 86 3.99 -7.55 -7.73
C LEU A 86 3.77 -7.95 -6.27
N GLY A 87 2.64 -7.52 -5.71
CA GLY A 87 2.20 -7.86 -4.37
C GLY A 87 0.72 -8.20 -4.40
N ILE A 88 0.29 -9.13 -3.54
CA ILE A 88 -1.10 -9.58 -3.52
C ILE A 88 -1.90 -8.77 -2.51
N LYS A 89 -3.09 -8.32 -2.92
CA LYS A 89 -4.06 -7.67 -2.02
C LYS A 89 -4.94 -8.66 -1.26
N SER A 90 -4.92 -9.95 -1.64
CA SER A 90 -5.79 -10.99 -1.10
C SER A 90 -5.05 -12.32 -0.95
N ASP A 91 -5.46 -13.14 0.01
CA ASP A 91 -4.97 -14.50 0.24
C ASP A 91 -5.67 -15.55 -0.63
N ASN A 92 -6.70 -15.17 -1.41
CA ASN A 92 -7.34 -16.05 -2.38
C ASN A 92 -6.36 -16.36 -3.52
N LEU A 93 -6.11 -17.63 -3.85
CA LEU A 93 -5.20 -18.04 -4.93
C LEU A 93 -5.59 -17.59 -6.34
N PHE A 94 -6.87 -17.31 -6.59
CA PHE A 94 -7.42 -16.95 -7.91
C PHE A 94 -7.76 -15.47 -8.06
N ALA A 95 -7.53 -14.65 -7.03
CA ALA A 95 -7.64 -13.20 -7.18
C ALA A 95 -6.64 -12.69 -8.24
N SER A 96 -6.94 -11.59 -8.92
CA SER A 96 -5.97 -10.96 -9.83
C SER A 96 -4.66 -10.65 -9.09
N TRP A 97 -3.55 -10.61 -9.85
CA TRP A 97 -2.30 -10.06 -9.35
C TRP A 97 -2.47 -8.60 -8.93
#